data_AF-A0A8T0AK48-F1
#
_entry.id   AF-A0A8T0AK48-F1
#
_cell.length_a   1.000
_cell.length_b   1.000
_cell.length_c   1.000
_cell.angle_alpha   90.00
_cell.angle_beta   90.00
_cell.angle_gamma   90.00
#
_symmetry.space_group_name_H-M   'P 1'
#
loop_
_entity.id
_entity.type
_entity.pdbx_description
1 polymer ?
#
loop_
_entity_poly.entity_id
_entity_poly.type
_entity_poly.pdbx_seq_one_letter_code
_entity_poly.pdbx_strand_id
1 'polypeptide(L)'
;MGRLKEETSFWAFPPPKTISMNNLNDPPGWNIRPVPNQGPDGGKWNYALLVPMLGLAAFRWIWTRESQRQIEEAKSKFEGDVAAIGKDLDLKYKDTLTENRRTAALLELELEKARQRVEGYKRALASQSQHLMEERKQLQKERDDLEEEKKHALQTGAAGLALHAALQQEEKWQQRAEVFLQDVEQQLVERQNAFCSLLLPRDRRREIEKDLLLRVAKDPAAAELGLEDDIKDIFKNERHCADMLNMDRRKNGKLMWLYLKYWRLQVTLQKHTRAEDRLKGSLPDVK
;
A
#
# COMPACT_ATOMS: atom_id res chain seq x y z
N MET A 1 15.35 37.17 -16.55
CA MET A 1 15.66 37.06 -17.99
C MET A 1 15.64 35.59 -18.35
N GLY A 2 14.92 35.20 -19.40
CA GLY A 2 14.83 33.80 -19.85
C GLY A 2 13.39 33.40 -20.17
N ARG A 3 12.94 33.80 -21.35
CA ARG A 3 11.60 33.60 -21.91
C ARG A 3 11.72 32.55 -23.03
N LEU A 4 11.08 31.39 -22.89
CA LEU A 4 10.79 30.40 -23.94
C LEU A 4 9.44 29.78 -23.51
N LYS A 5 8.27 30.10 -24.06
CA LYS A 5 7.73 29.92 -25.42
C LYS A 5 7.97 28.52 -25.97
N GLU A 6 7.02 27.63 -25.70
CA GLU A 6 6.63 26.56 -26.63
C GLU A 6 5.10 26.56 -26.80
N GLU A 7 4.72 26.71 -28.06
CA GLU A 7 3.40 26.54 -28.64
C GLU A 7 3.21 25.05 -29.00
N THR A 8 1.98 24.55 -28.92
CA THR A 8 1.29 23.66 -29.90
C THR A 8 0.05 23.05 -29.21
N SER A 9 -1.16 23.57 -29.42
CA SER A 9 -2.10 23.33 -30.54
C SER A 9 -2.49 21.86 -30.75
N PHE A 10 -3.67 21.47 -30.25
CA PHE A 10 -4.59 20.40 -30.71
C PHE A 10 -5.66 20.27 -29.61
N TRP A 11 -6.87 20.81 -29.69
CA TRP A 11 -7.94 20.46 -30.62
C TRP A 11 -8.80 21.69 -30.90
N ALA A 12 -8.81 22.14 -32.15
CA ALA A 12 -9.78 23.11 -32.64
C ALA A 12 -11.12 22.40 -32.86
N PHE A 13 -12.06 22.54 -31.92
CA PHE A 13 -13.46 22.29 -32.20
C PHE A 13 -14.02 23.46 -33.03
N PRO A 14 -14.70 23.19 -34.15
CA PRO A 14 -15.20 24.24 -35.03
C PRO A 14 -16.25 25.08 -34.29
N PRO A 15 -16.32 26.41 -34.55
CA PRO A 15 -17.37 27.24 -34.00
C PRO A 15 -18.73 26.72 -34.47
N PRO A 16 -19.79 26.83 -33.64
CA PRO A 16 -21.11 26.39 -34.03
C PRO A 16 -21.53 27.12 -35.31
N LYS A 17 -21.89 26.34 -36.34
CA LYS A 17 -22.56 26.86 -37.52
C LYS A 17 -23.78 27.64 -37.04
N THR A 18 -23.72 28.96 -37.18
CA THR A 18 -24.90 29.80 -37.14
C THR A 18 -25.82 29.30 -38.25
N ILE A 19 -26.88 28.60 -37.85
CA ILE A 19 -27.99 28.34 -38.76
C ILE A 19 -28.54 29.72 -39.09
N SER A 20 -28.33 30.12 -40.35
CA SER A 20 -28.99 31.25 -40.99
C SER A 20 -30.50 31.06 -40.81
N MET A 21 -31.04 31.65 -39.74
CA MET A 21 -32.47 31.89 -39.64
C MET A 21 -32.79 32.92 -40.72
N ASN A 22 -33.47 32.45 -41.76
CA ASN A 22 -33.98 33.26 -42.85
C ASN A 22 -34.63 34.52 -42.28
N ASN A 23 -34.05 35.68 -42.59
CA ASN A 23 -34.60 36.98 -42.26
C ASN A 23 -35.86 37.17 -43.11
N LEU A 24 -37.04 36.92 -42.53
CA LEU A 24 -38.36 37.01 -43.17
C LEU A 24 -38.84 38.46 -43.37
N ASN A 25 -37.96 39.46 -43.24
CA ASN A 25 -38.32 40.88 -43.29
C ASN A 25 -37.97 41.61 -44.61
N ASP A 26 -37.42 40.92 -45.62
CA ASP A 26 -37.16 41.52 -46.94
C ASP A 26 -38.12 40.96 -48.00
N PRO A 27 -39.22 41.65 -48.36
CA PRO A 27 -40.04 41.25 -49.48
C PRO A 27 -39.34 41.59 -50.82
N PRO A 28 -39.32 40.67 -51.81
CA PRO A 28 -38.79 40.97 -53.14
C PRO A 28 -39.67 42.02 -53.85
N GLY A 29 -39.02 43.01 -54.45
CA GLY A 29 -39.64 44.19 -55.03
C GLY A 29 -40.69 43.90 -56.11
N TRP A 30 -41.95 44.19 -55.78
CA TRP A 30 -43.02 44.34 -56.76
C TRP A 30 -43.15 45.82 -57.15
N ASN A 31 -42.26 46.29 -58.03
CA ASN A 31 -42.39 47.59 -58.68
C ASN A 31 -43.42 47.49 -59.83
N ILE A 32 -44.69 47.75 -59.55
CA ILE A 32 -45.68 48.05 -60.60
C ILE A 32 -45.76 49.58 -60.72
N ARG A 33 -45.07 50.14 -61.70
CA ARG A 33 -45.28 51.54 -62.13
C ARG A 33 -46.52 51.60 -63.02
N PRO A 34 -47.50 52.49 -62.75
CA PRO A 34 -48.56 52.75 -63.71
C PRO A 34 -48.04 53.70 -64.82
N VAL A 35 -48.22 53.30 -66.07
CA VAL A 35 -48.00 54.14 -67.27
C VAL A 35 -49.27 54.98 -67.50
N PRO A 36 -49.19 56.28 -67.89
CA PRO A 36 -50.35 57.17 -67.95
C PRO A 36 -51.09 57.12 -69.30
N ASN A 37 -52.34 57.60 -69.28
CA ASN A 37 -53.36 57.79 -70.35
C ASN A 37 -54.19 56.53 -70.67
N GLN A 38 -55.53 56.55 -70.78
CA GLN A 38 -56.58 57.57 -70.92
C GLN A 38 -57.88 56.93 -70.36
N GLY A 39 -58.75 57.71 -69.68
CA GLY A 39 -60.08 57.20 -69.25
C GLY A 39 -61.09 57.15 -70.41
N PRO A 40 -62.40 56.97 -70.15
CA PRO A 40 -63.05 56.37 -68.99
C PRO A 40 -64.07 55.29 -69.42
N ASP A 41 -64.07 54.10 -68.82
CA ASP A 41 -65.32 53.35 -68.70
C ASP A 41 -65.25 52.26 -67.63
N GLY A 42 -66.29 52.26 -66.80
CA GLY A 42 -66.36 51.51 -65.56
C GLY A 42 -66.81 50.06 -65.73
N GLY A 43 -66.29 49.23 -64.83
CA GLY A 43 -67.04 48.11 -64.26
C GLY A 43 -67.02 46.80 -65.04
N LYS A 44 -66.20 45.85 -64.54
CA LYS A 44 -66.52 44.42 -64.29
C LYS A 44 -65.30 43.52 -64.46
N TRP A 45 -64.34 43.63 -63.55
CA TRP A 45 -63.43 42.56 -63.09
C TRP A 45 -63.11 42.95 -61.63
N ASN A 46 -63.35 42.16 -60.57
CA ASN A 46 -62.56 40.98 -60.21
C ASN A 46 -63.11 40.25 -58.94
N TYR A 47 -64.43 40.07 -58.78
CA TYR A 47 -64.97 39.40 -57.58
C TYR A 47 -64.56 37.91 -57.47
N ALA A 48 -64.31 37.23 -58.59
CA ALA A 48 -63.89 35.83 -58.61
C ALA A 48 -62.44 35.61 -58.12
N LEU A 49 -61.57 36.63 -58.19
CA LEU A 49 -60.20 36.58 -57.64
C LEU A 49 -60.13 37.08 -56.18
N LEU A 50 -61.01 38.02 -55.82
CA LEU A 50 -61.10 38.57 -54.46
C LEU A 50 -61.60 37.55 -53.45
N VAL A 51 -62.57 36.71 -53.80
CA VAL A 51 -63.15 35.72 -52.88
C VAL A 51 -62.12 34.66 -52.44
N PRO A 52 -61.33 34.04 -53.34
CA PRO A 52 -60.23 33.16 -52.93
C PRO A 52 -59.13 33.88 -52.14
N MET A 53 -58.79 35.12 -52.49
CA MET A 53 -57.75 35.89 -51.78
C MET A 53 -58.18 36.31 -50.37
N LEU A 54 -59.44 36.70 -50.18
CA LEU A 54 -60.02 36.99 -48.87
C LEU A 54 -60.15 35.71 -48.02
N GLY A 55 -60.53 34.59 -48.63
CA GLY A 55 -60.56 33.27 -47.97
C GLY A 55 -59.17 32.82 -47.52
N LEU A 56 -58.13 33.02 -48.34
CA LEU A 56 -56.75 32.74 -47.99
C LEU A 56 -56.20 33.69 -46.92
N ALA A 57 -56.57 34.97 -46.94
CA ALA A 57 -56.19 35.92 -45.90
C ALA A 57 -56.85 35.59 -44.56
N ALA A 58 -58.13 35.23 -44.56
CA ALA A 58 -58.86 34.78 -43.38
C ALA A 58 -58.32 33.44 -42.84
N PHE A 59 -58.02 32.48 -43.73
CA PHE A 59 -57.39 31.21 -43.35
C PHE A 59 -55.97 31.41 -42.82
N ARG A 60 -55.16 32.27 -43.45
CA ARG A 60 -53.84 32.65 -42.95
C ARG A 60 -53.94 33.33 -41.59
N TRP A 61 -54.93 34.19 -41.36
CA TRP A 61 -55.15 34.82 -40.06
C TRP A 61 -55.62 33.83 -38.99
N ILE A 62 -56.60 32.96 -39.30
CA ILE A 62 -57.08 31.90 -38.40
C ILE A 62 -55.94 30.94 -38.05
N TRP A 63 -55.15 30.50 -39.04
CA TRP A 63 -54.03 29.59 -38.84
C TRP A 63 -52.86 30.26 -38.12
N THR A 64 -52.56 31.52 -38.42
CA THR A 64 -51.50 32.27 -37.72
C THR A 64 -51.88 32.51 -36.26
N ARG A 65 -53.15 32.80 -35.97
CA ARG A 65 -53.64 32.98 -34.60
C ARG A 65 -53.61 31.67 -33.80
N GLU A 66 -54.03 30.57 -34.39
CA GLU A 66 -53.99 29.26 -33.72
C GLU A 66 -52.54 28.76 -33.54
N SER A 67 -51.67 29.00 -34.52
CA SER A 67 -50.23 28.70 -34.43
C SER A 67 -49.53 29.55 -33.36
N GLN A 68 -49.80 30.86 -33.32
CA GLN A 68 -49.26 31.75 -32.28
C GLN A 68 -49.68 31.31 -30.88
N ARG A 69 -50.95 30.91 -30.72
CA ARG A 69 -51.44 30.37 -29.44
C ARG A 69 -50.71 29.09 -29.05
N GLN A 70 -50.50 28.14 -29.97
CA GLN A 70 -49.76 26.91 -29.69
C GLN A 70 -48.28 27.19 -29.38
N ILE A 71 -47.68 28.18 -30.03
CA ILE A 71 -46.31 28.62 -29.75
C ILE A 71 -46.21 29.29 -28.37
N GLU A 72 -47.18 30.11 -27.97
CA GLU A 72 -47.21 30.74 -26.64
C GLU A 72 -47.49 29.71 -25.53
N GLU A 73 -48.39 28.75 -25.75
CA GLU A 73 -48.64 27.65 -24.83
C GLU A 73 -47.40 26.74 -24.69
N ALA A 74 -46.72 26.43 -25.80
CA ALA A 74 -45.47 25.67 -25.76
C ALA A 74 -44.36 26.48 -25.05
N LYS A 75 -44.20 27.76 -25.37
CA LYS A 75 -43.20 28.65 -24.77
C LYS A 75 -43.41 28.81 -23.26
N SER A 76 -44.64 29.05 -22.82
CA SER A 76 -44.96 29.17 -21.39
C SER A 76 -44.75 27.86 -20.63
N LYS A 77 -45.04 26.71 -21.24
CA LYS A 77 -44.70 25.39 -20.68
C LYS A 77 -43.19 25.21 -20.56
N PHE A 78 -42.43 25.50 -21.63
CA PHE A 78 -40.96 25.40 -21.59
C PHE A 78 -40.33 26.37 -20.57
N GLU A 79 -40.81 27.61 -20.48
CA GLU A 79 -40.35 28.57 -19.47
C GLU A 79 -40.67 28.09 -18.05
N GLY A 80 -41.86 27.52 -17.84
CA GLY A 80 -42.26 26.89 -16.59
C GLY A 80 -41.37 25.71 -16.20
N ASP A 81 -41.11 24.80 -17.15
CA ASP A 81 -40.28 23.62 -16.95
C ASP A 81 -38.82 24.00 -16.69
N VAL A 82 -38.25 24.93 -17.43
CA VAL A 82 -36.88 25.43 -17.22
C VAL A 82 -36.77 26.13 -15.86
N ALA A 83 -37.76 26.92 -15.46
CA ALA A 83 -37.78 27.55 -14.14
C ALA A 83 -37.90 26.52 -12.99
N ALA A 84 -38.70 25.47 -13.18
CA ALA A 84 -38.83 24.38 -12.22
C ALA A 84 -37.52 23.59 -12.09
N ILE A 85 -36.89 23.23 -13.22
CA ILE A 85 -35.59 22.55 -13.28
C ILE A 85 -34.50 23.41 -12.62
N GLY A 86 -34.49 24.72 -12.90
CA GLY A 86 -33.53 25.65 -12.29
C GLY A 86 -33.65 25.73 -10.76
N LYS A 87 -34.88 25.74 -10.23
CA LYS A 87 -35.13 25.73 -8.78
C LYS A 87 -34.72 24.39 -8.13
N ASP A 88 -35.05 23.26 -8.77
CA ASP A 88 -34.66 21.93 -8.29
C ASP A 88 -33.14 21.76 -8.24
N LEU A 89 -32.43 22.23 -9.28
CA LEU A 89 -30.97 22.21 -9.33
C LEU A 89 -30.34 23.08 -8.23
N ASP A 90 -30.85 24.28 -7.99
CA ASP A 90 -30.34 25.16 -6.92
C ASP A 90 -30.57 24.56 -5.52
N LEU A 91 -31.72 23.92 -5.30
CA LEU A 91 -32.00 23.20 -4.06
C LEU A 91 -31.04 22.02 -3.87
N LYS A 92 -30.86 21.17 -4.90
CA LYS A 92 -29.91 20.04 -4.86
C LYS A 92 -28.47 20.49 -4.64
N TYR A 93 -28.07 21.59 -5.28
CA TYR A 93 -26.74 22.17 -5.09
C TYR A 93 -26.52 22.64 -3.65
N LYS A 94 -27.49 23.37 -3.09
CA LYS A 94 -27.44 23.83 -1.69
C LYS A 94 -27.42 22.65 -0.72
N ASP A 95 -28.23 21.64 -0.95
CA ASP A 95 -28.30 20.44 -0.10
C ASP A 95 -26.95 19.71 -0.11
N THR A 96 -26.41 19.41 -1.31
CA THR A 96 -25.09 18.79 -1.51
C THR A 96 -23.99 19.60 -0.83
N LEU A 97 -24.04 20.93 -0.90
CA LEU A 97 -23.05 21.81 -0.27
C LEU A 97 -23.13 21.77 1.25
N THR A 98 -24.33 21.66 1.83
CA THR A 98 -24.49 21.48 3.28
C THR A 98 -24.08 20.08 3.74
N GLU A 99 -24.38 19.05 2.97
CA GLU A 99 -23.98 17.67 3.24
C GLU A 99 -22.45 17.55 3.19
N ASN A 100 -21.80 18.08 2.15
CA ASN A 100 -20.34 18.11 2.02
C ASN A 100 -19.66 18.83 3.18
N ARG A 101 -20.26 19.92 3.70
CA ARG A 101 -19.72 20.61 4.88
C ARG A 101 -19.83 19.75 6.15
N ARG A 102 -20.93 19.02 6.30
CA ARG A 102 -21.12 18.10 7.44
C ARG A 102 -20.16 16.92 7.36
N THR A 103 -20.00 16.30 6.19
CA THR A 103 -19.08 15.19 6.00
C THR A 103 -17.63 15.63 6.20
N ALA A 104 -17.24 16.81 5.70
CA ALA A 104 -15.92 17.37 5.96
C ALA A 104 -15.66 17.56 7.47
N ALA A 105 -16.58 18.16 8.21
CA ALA A 105 -16.44 18.36 9.65
C ALA A 105 -16.35 17.03 10.42
N LEU A 106 -17.13 16.01 10.02
CA LEU A 106 -17.06 14.68 10.62
C LEU A 106 -15.70 14.01 10.36
N LEU A 107 -15.20 14.09 9.12
CA LEU A 107 -13.90 13.54 8.76
C LEU A 107 -12.75 14.23 9.48
N GLU A 108 -12.81 15.55 9.66
CA GLU A 108 -11.83 16.30 10.46
C GLU A 108 -11.79 15.81 11.91
N LEU A 109 -12.95 15.60 12.53
CA LEU A 109 -13.05 15.09 13.89
C LEU A 109 -12.53 13.65 14.02
N GLU A 110 -12.85 12.78 13.06
CA GLU A 110 -12.31 11.42 13.03
C GLU A 110 -10.79 11.40 12.88
N LEU A 111 -10.26 12.29 12.05
CA LEU A 111 -8.83 12.45 11.83
C LEU A 111 -8.12 12.92 13.11
N GLU A 112 -8.68 13.90 13.82
CA GLU A 112 -8.16 14.34 15.12
C GLU A 112 -8.17 13.21 16.15
N LYS A 113 -9.27 12.46 16.24
CA LYS A 113 -9.38 11.29 17.14
C LYS A 113 -8.38 10.19 16.77
N ALA A 114 -8.12 9.98 15.48
CA ALA A 114 -7.10 9.05 15.01
C ALA A 114 -5.69 9.54 15.37
N ARG A 115 -5.38 10.82 15.16
CA ARG A 115 -4.10 11.43 15.57
C ARG A 115 -3.85 11.30 17.06
N GLN A 116 -4.86 11.60 17.89
CA GLN A 116 -4.77 11.44 19.35
C GLN A 116 -4.50 9.97 19.75
N ARG A 117 -5.18 9.01 19.12
CA ARG A 117 -4.93 7.58 19.34
C ARG A 117 -3.51 7.19 18.97
N VAL A 118 -3.03 7.63 17.81
CA VAL A 118 -1.65 7.37 17.36
C VAL A 118 -0.63 7.96 18.32
N GLU A 119 -0.82 9.19 18.80
CA GLU A 119 0.06 9.78 19.82
C GLU A 119 0.01 9.02 21.15
N GLY A 120 -1.16 8.54 21.57
CA GLY A 120 -1.31 7.65 22.72
C GLY A 120 -0.50 6.37 22.57
N TYR A 121 -0.61 5.69 21.43
CA TYR A 121 0.15 4.47 21.14
C TYR A 121 1.66 4.73 21.05
N LYS A 122 2.09 5.83 20.44
CA LYS A 122 3.51 6.21 20.41
C LYS A 122 4.09 6.38 21.81
N ARG A 123 3.38 7.08 22.70
CA ARG A 123 3.81 7.27 24.09
C ARG A 123 3.88 5.95 24.86
N ALA A 124 2.87 5.08 24.70
CA ALA A 124 2.85 3.77 25.33
C ALA A 124 4.01 2.87 24.84
N LEU A 125 4.29 2.89 23.53
CA LEU A 125 5.44 2.20 22.96
C LEU A 125 6.77 2.77 23.46
N ALA A 126 6.88 4.09 23.58
CA ALA A 126 8.08 4.74 24.12
C ALA A 126 8.31 4.36 25.59
N SER A 127 7.27 4.37 26.43
CA SER A 127 7.39 3.96 27.83
C SER A 127 7.72 2.47 27.97
N GLN A 128 7.10 1.61 27.15
CA GLN A 128 7.41 0.18 27.14
C GLN A 128 8.86 -0.06 26.70
N SER A 129 9.32 0.66 25.68
CA SER A 129 10.71 0.58 25.21
C SER A 129 11.69 1.04 26.29
N GLN A 130 11.37 2.09 27.05
CA GLN A 130 12.21 2.56 28.16
C GLN A 130 12.28 1.51 29.27
N HIS A 131 11.13 0.97 29.69
CA HIS A 131 11.07 -0.09 30.69
C HIS A 131 11.92 -1.30 30.30
N LEU A 132 11.80 -1.78 29.06
CA LEU A 132 12.60 -2.91 28.56
C LEU A 132 14.10 -2.59 28.53
N MET A 133 14.48 -1.34 28.26
CA MET A 133 15.88 -0.90 28.29
C MET A 133 16.44 -0.87 29.72
N GLU A 134 15.63 -0.44 30.70
CA GLU A 134 16.00 -0.47 32.12
C GLU A 134 16.13 -1.90 32.63
N GLU A 135 15.15 -2.76 32.33
CA GLU A 135 15.18 -4.19 32.66
C GLU A 135 16.41 -4.89 32.05
N ARG A 136 16.69 -4.61 30.77
CA ARG A 136 17.90 -5.12 30.12
C ARG A 136 19.17 -4.65 30.82
N LYS A 137 19.23 -3.39 31.27
CA LYS A 137 20.38 -2.85 32.01
C LYS A 137 20.53 -3.51 33.37
N GLN A 138 19.42 -3.79 34.05
CA GLN A 138 19.40 -4.49 35.33
C GLN A 138 19.89 -5.92 35.19
N LEU A 139 19.33 -6.69 34.25
CA LEU A 139 19.77 -8.06 33.95
C LEU A 139 21.23 -8.11 33.52
N GLN A 140 21.67 -7.09 32.79
CA GLN A 140 23.07 -6.94 32.38
C GLN A 140 23.99 -6.78 33.60
N LYS A 141 23.60 -5.96 34.57
CA LYS A 141 24.34 -5.79 35.82
C LYS A 141 24.36 -7.07 36.66
N GLU A 142 23.19 -7.70 36.84
CA GLU A 142 23.08 -8.98 37.58
C GLU A 142 23.95 -10.07 36.95
N ARG A 143 24.02 -10.13 35.62
CA ARG A 143 24.91 -11.05 34.92
C ARG A 143 26.38 -10.78 35.23
N ASP A 144 26.79 -9.51 35.22
CA ASP A 144 28.18 -9.13 35.47
C ASP A 144 28.55 -9.41 36.95
N ASP A 145 27.67 -9.11 37.90
CA ASP A 145 27.83 -9.43 39.33
C ASP A 145 27.96 -10.96 39.55
N LEU A 146 27.07 -11.76 38.92
CA LEU A 146 27.14 -13.22 38.96
C LEU A 146 28.42 -13.77 38.31
N GLU A 147 28.94 -13.10 37.29
CA GLU A 147 30.19 -13.51 36.64
C GLU A 147 31.39 -13.29 37.57
N GLU A 148 31.39 -12.22 38.38
CA GLU A 148 32.40 -11.99 39.42
C GLU A 148 32.31 -13.03 40.53
N GLU A 149 31.10 -13.32 41.03
CA GLU A 149 30.88 -14.38 42.03
C GLU A 149 31.37 -15.74 41.53
N LYS A 150 31.04 -16.09 40.28
CA LYS A 150 31.54 -17.32 39.62
C LYS A 150 33.06 -17.36 39.57
N LYS A 151 33.72 -16.25 39.20
CA LYS A 151 35.20 -16.18 39.16
C LYS A 151 35.80 -16.40 40.54
N HIS A 152 35.25 -15.75 41.57
CA HIS A 152 35.72 -15.93 42.94
C HIS A 152 35.51 -17.38 43.43
N ALA A 153 34.33 -17.97 43.19
CA ALA A 153 34.02 -19.34 43.59
C ALA A 153 34.87 -20.39 42.86
N LEU A 154 35.23 -20.16 41.60
CA LEU A 154 36.14 -21.06 40.85
C LEU A 154 37.58 -20.99 41.37
N GLN A 155 38.01 -19.84 41.88
CA GLN A 155 39.36 -19.64 42.40
C GLN A 155 39.53 -20.07 43.86
N THR A 156 38.43 -20.17 44.62
CA THR A 156 38.45 -20.48 46.05
C THR A 156 37.97 -21.90 46.34
N GLY A 157 38.78 -22.65 47.11
CA GLY A 157 38.42 -23.97 47.63
C GLY A 157 38.67 -25.15 46.70
N ALA A 158 38.73 -26.36 47.28
CA ALA A 158 39.04 -27.60 46.56
C ALA A 158 37.97 -27.97 45.51
N ALA A 159 36.68 -27.71 45.81
CA ALA A 159 35.58 -27.96 44.89
C ALA A 159 35.62 -27.03 43.66
N GLY A 160 35.97 -25.75 43.85
CA GLY A 160 36.14 -24.78 42.76
C GLY A 160 37.28 -25.17 41.80
N LEU A 161 38.42 -25.60 42.35
CA LEU A 161 39.55 -26.11 41.56
C LEU A 161 39.19 -27.39 40.78
N ALA A 162 38.46 -28.32 41.40
CA ALA A 162 38.00 -29.54 40.73
C ALA A 162 37.05 -29.22 39.56
N LEU A 163 36.10 -28.29 39.76
CA LEU A 163 35.22 -27.81 38.70
C LEU A 163 36.00 -27.10 37.58
N HIS A 164 36.99 -26.28 37.93
CA HIS A 164 37.82 -25.62 36.93
C HIS A 164 38.59 -26.63 36.06
N ALA A 165 39.17 -27.66 36.67
CA ALA A 165 39.85 -28.74 35.94
C ALA A 165 38.88 -29.52 35.03
N ALA A 166 37.68 -29.84 35.52
CA ALA A 166 36.64 -30.50 34.73
C ALA A 166 36.21 -29.65 33.51
N LEU A 167 36.04 -28.34 33.70
CA LEU A 167 35.71 -27.40 32.61
C LEU A 167 36.83 -27.29 31.57
N GLN A 168 38.10 -27.29 31.99
CA GLN A 168 39.25 -27.28 31.08
C GLN A 168 39.31 -28.55 30.23
N GLN A 169 38.88 -29.69 30.77
CA GLN A 169 38.84 -30.94 30.01
C GLN A 169 37.76 -30.92 28.91
N GLU A 170 36.63 -30.26 29.17
CA GLU A 170 35.54 -30.08 28.20
C GLU A 170 35.79 -28.95 27.18
N GLU A 171 36.82 -28.13 27.37
CA GLU A 171 37.21 -27.05 26.45
C GLU A 171 37.45 -27.58 25.02
N LYS A 172 38.11 -28.73 24.88
CA LYS A 172 38.37 -29.35 23.57
C LYS A 172 37.09 -29.80 22.86
N TRP A 173 36.06 -30.17 23.61
CA TRP A 173 34.75 -30.49 23.02
C TRP A 173 34.05 -29.21 22.59
N GLN A 174 34.02 -28.18 23.44
CA GLN A 174 33.43 -26.88 23.12
C GLN A 174 34.05 -26.29 21.85
N GLN A 175 35.38 -26.23 21.75
CA GLN A 175 36.07 -25.69 20.57
C GLN A 175 35.71 -26.45 19.29
N ARG A 176 35.60 -27.78 19.35
CA ARG A 176 35.16 -28.58 18.21
C ARG A 176 33.72 -28.27 17.81
N ALA A 177 32.81 -28.17 18.78
CA ALA A 177 31.42 -27.81 18.54
C ALA A 177 31.28 -26.39 17.97
N GLU A 178 32.05 -25.43 18.44
CA GLU A 178 32.04 -24.06 17.92
C GLU A 178 32.55 -23.98 16.48
N VAL A 179 33.65 -24.67 16.16
CA VAL A 179 34.16 -24.76 14.77
C VAL A 179 33.12 -25.43 13.87
N PHE A 180 32.46 -26.48 14.34
CA PHE A 180 31.38 -27.12 13.60
C PHE A 180 30.20 -26.16 13.37
N LEU A 181 29.77 -25.40 14.38
CA LEU A 181 28.71 -24.41 14.24
C LEU A 181 29.10 -23.26 13.29
N GLN A 182 30.38 -22.91 13.17
CA GLN A 182 30.86 -21.95 12.17
C GLN A 182 30.74 -22.49 10.74
N ASP A 183 31.06 -23.78 10.52
CA ASP A 183 30.84 -24.43 9.22
C ASP A 183 29.35 -24.47 8.87
N VAL A 184 28.49 -24.86 9.83
CA VAL A 184 27.03 -24.85 9.67
C VAL A 184 26.51 -23.45 9.35
N GLU A 185 27.00 -22.41 10.04
CA GLU A 185 26.65 -21.01 9.74
C GLU A 185 26.97 -20.66 8.29
N GLN A 186 28.17 -20.99 7.82
CA GLN A 186 28.59 -20.70 6.45
C GLN A 186 27.70 -21.41 5.43
N GLN A 187 27.38 -22.69 5.64
CA GLN A 187 26.48 -23.46 4.79
C GLN A 187 25.06 -22.88 4.78
N LEU A 188 24.53 -22.44 5.94
CA LEU A 188 23.22 -21.80 6.02
C LEU A 188 23.19 -20.45 5.29
N VAL A 189 24.26 -19.66 5.36
CA VAL A 189 24.39 -18.41 4.58
C VAL A 189 24.39 -18.71 3.08
N GLU A 190 25.12 -19.73 2.63
CA GLU A 190 25.15 -20.13 1.23
C GLU A 190 23.80 -20.64 0.74
N ARG A 191 23.15 -21.50 1.53
CA ARG A 191 21.80 -21.98 1.29
C ARG A 191 20.83 -20.81 1.15
N GLN A 192 20.88 -19.85 2.08
CA GLN A 192 19.95 -18.72 2.08
C GLN A 192 20.22 -17.76 0.93
N ASN A 193 21.49 -17.55 0.57
CA ASN A 193 21.86 -16.80 -0.62
C ASN A 193 21.35 -17.48 -1.91
N ALA A 194 21.45 -18.81 -2.01
CA ALA A 194 20.88 -19.57 -3.12
C ALA A 194 19.34 -19.53 -3.15
N PHE A 195 18.69 -19.44 -1.99
CA PHE A 195 17.24 -19.26 -1.89
C PHE A 195 16.78 -17.87 -2.36
N CYS A 196 17.51 -16.82 -1.94
CA CYS A 196 17.15 -15.43 -2.21
C CYS A 196 17.63 -14.92 -3.56
N SER A 197 18.63 -15.56 -4.18
CA SER A 197 19.10 -15.19 -5.50
C SER A 197 18.13 -15.65 -6.59
N LEU A 198 17.79 -14.74 -7.50
CA LEU A 198 17.03 -15.06 -8.71
C LEU A 198 17.88 -15.76 -9.78
N LEU A 199 19.21 -15.65 -9.69
CA LEU A 199 20.15 -16.15 -10.70
C LEU A 199 20.66 -17.57 -10.40
N LEU A 200 20.63 -17.99 -9.13
CA LEU A 200 21.14 -19.28 -8.74
C LEU A 200 20.12 -20.41 -8.99
N PRO A 201 20.53 -21.55 -9.59
CA PRO A 201 19.65 -22.68 -9.80
C PRO A 201 19.10 -23.24 -8.49
N ARG A 202 17.83 -23.66 -8.51
CA ARG A 202 17.18 -24.30 -7.35
C ARG A 202 17.87 -25.60 -6.92
N ASP A 203 18.52 -26.30 -7.84
CA ASP A 203 19.26 -27.53 -7.55
C ASP A 203 20.46 -27.26 -6.63
N ARG A 204 21.11 -26.10 -6.77
CA ARG A 204 22.22 -25.72 -5.90
C ARG A 204 21.78 -25.63 -4.44
N ARG A 205 20.59 -25.06 -4.18
CA ARG A 205 20.01 -25.04 -2.83
C ARG A 205 19.78 -26.46 -2.30
N ARG A 206 19.23 -27.36 -3.12
CA ARG A 206 18.93 -28.75 -2.72
C ARG A 206 20.19 -29.55 -2.42
N GLU A 207 21.27 -29.31 -3.18
CA GLU A 207 22.58 -29.91 -2.91
C GLU A 207 23.11 -29.49 -1.53
N ILE A 208 23.08 -28.19 -1.22
CA ILE A 208 23.52 -27.66 0.08
C ILE A 208 22.67 -28.24 1.21
N GLU A 209 21.33 -28.28 1.06
CA GLU A 209 20.44 -28.83 2.08
C GLU A 209 20.74 -30.32 2.36
N LYS A 210 21.03 -31.12 1.32
CA LYS A 210 21.40 -32.53 1.48
C LYS A 210 22.78 -32.69 2.14
N ASP A 211 23.78 -31.93 1.69
CA ASP A 211 25.13 -31.99 2.27
C ASP A 211 25.11 -31.60 3.75
N LEU A 212 24.37 -30.55 4.10
CA LEU A 212 24.26 -30.08 5.48
C LEU A 212 23.63 -31.14 6.40
N LEU A 213 22.53 -31.78 5.97
CA LEU A 213 21.92 -32.86 6.75
C LEU A 213 22.86 -34.05 6.93
N LEU A 214 23.62 -34.43 5.88
CA LEU A 214 24.60 -35.51 5.98
C LEU A 214 25.75 -35.18 6.94
N ARG A 215 26.22 -33.94 6.97
CA ARG A 215 27.26 -33.50 7.92
C ARG A 215 26.76 -33.54 9.35
N VAL A 216 25.57 -32.99 9.58
CA VAL A 216 24.93 -32.93 10.90
C VAL A 216 24.62 -34.32 11.45
N ALA A 217 24.18 -35.25 10.60
CA ALA A 217 23.95 -36.63 11.01
C ALA A 217 25.25 -37.40 11.35
N LYS A 218 26.39 -36.98 10.78
CA LYS A 218 27.70 -37.64 11.00
C LYS A 218 28.47 -37.07 12.18
N ASP A 219 28.23 -35.81 12.55
CA ASP A 219 28.97 -35.15 13.61
C ASP A 219 28.38 -35.50 14.99
N PRO A 220 29.20 -36.03 15.92
CA PRO A 220 28.71 -36.42 17.23
C PRO A 220 28.25 -35.23 18.09
N ALA A 221 28.88 -34.06 17.97
CA ALA A 221 28.45 -32.87 18.69
C ALA A 221 27.11 -32.36 18.15
N ALA A 222 26.86 -32.50 16.85
CA ALA A 222 25.59 -32.15 16.24
C ALA A 222 24.43 -33.06 16.71
N ALA A 223 24.68 -34.35 16.91
CA ALA A 223 23.71 -35.28 17.47
C ALA A 223 23.38 -34.95 18.93
N GLU A 224 24.38 -34.66 19.76
CA GLU A 224 24.20 -34.24 21.15
C GLU A 224 23.39 -32.94 21.28
N LEU A 225 23.53 -32.03 20.30
CA LEU A 225 22.82 -30.75 20.26
C LEU A 225 21.44 -30.84 19.57
N GLY A 226 21.06 -32.00 19.01
CA GLY A 226 19.78 -32.17 18.31
C GLY A 226 19.64 -31.36 17.02
N LEU A 227 20.75 -31.02 16.34
CA LEU A 227 20.75 -30.05 15.24
C LEU A 227 19.97 -30.50 14.00
N GLU A 228 19.80 -31.81 13.80
CA GLU A 228 19.19 -32.34 12.57
C GLU A 228 17.75 -31.88 12.39
N ASP A 229 16.94 -31.95 13.45
CA ASP A 229 15.54 -31.55 13.40
C ASP A 229 15.39 -30.04 13.33
N ASP A 230 16.25 -29.30 14.04
CA ASP A 230 16.30 -27.84 13.96
C ASP A 230 16.65 -27.36 12.53
N ILE A 231 17.58 -28.03 11.85
CA ILE A 231 17.95 -27.71 10.46
C ILE A 231 16.81 -28.03 9.50
N LYS A 232 16.09 -29.14 9.69
CA LYS A 232 14.87 -29.44 8.92
C LYS A 232 13.81 -28.34 9.11
N ASP A 233 13.67 -27.82 10.33
CA ASP A 233 12.74 -26.72 10.62
C ASP A 233 13.13 -25.45 9.86
N ILE A 234 14.41 -25.07 9.91
CA ILE A 234 14.94 -23.93 9.13
C ILE A 234 14.61 -24.11 7.65
N PHE A 235 14.86 -25.29 7.07
CA PHE A 235 14.63 -25.51 5.64
C PHE A 235 13.16 -25.33 5.24
N LYS A 236 12.24 -25.69 6.13
CA LYS A 236 10.79 -25.62 5.92
C LYS A 236 10.24 -24.21 6.12
N ASN A 237 10.75 -23.49 7.13
CA ASN A 237 10.13 -22.27 7.64
C ASN A 237 10.89 -20.99 7.28
N GLU A 238 12.19 -21.07 6.96
CA GLU A 238 12.97 -19.90 6.60
C GLU A 238 12.65 -19.43 5.17
N ARG A 239 12.07 -18.23 5.09
CA ARG A 239 11.66 -17.59 3.82
C ARG A 239 12.15 -16.15 3.71
N HIS A 240 12.86 -15.62 4.71
CA HIS A 240 13.24 -14.23 4.72
C HIS A 240 14.42 -13.96 3.79
N CYS A 241 14.24 -13.01 2.88
CA CYS A 241 15.30 -12.44 2.08
C CYS A 241 15.43 -10.96 2.41
N ALA A 242 16.68 -10.49 2.48
CA ALA A 242 16.95 -9.07 2.55
C ALA A 242 16.56 -8.39 1.23
N ASP A 243 16.64 -7.06 1.21
CA ASP A 243 16.33 -6.26 0.02
C ASP A 243 17.16 -6.71 -1.20
N MET A 244 16.61 -6.56 -2.42
CA MET A 244 17.19 -7.05 -3.66
C MET A 244 18.55 -6.42 -4.00
N LEU A 245 18.80 -5.20 -3.50
CA LEU A 245 20.09 -4.49 -3.67
C LEU A 245 21.09 -4.78 -2.54
N ASN A 246 20.75 -5.68 -1.62
CA ASN A 246 21.62 -5.98 -0.50
C ASN A 246 22.82 -6.85 -0.93
N MET A 247 24.02 -6.30 -0.71
CA MET A 247 25.29 -7.00 -0.99
C MET A 247 25.71 -7.92 0.16
N ASP A 248 25.15 -7.75 1.36
CA ASP A 248 25.52 -8.52 2.53
C ASP A 248 24.68 -9.79 2.68
N ARG A 249 25.26 -10.94 2.35
CA ARG A 249 24.58 -12.25 2.42
C ARG A 249 24.08 -12.59 3.83
N ARG A 250 24.68 -12.02 4.88
CA ARG A 250 24.33 -12.30 6.29
C ARG A 250 23.01 -11.67 6.72
N LYS A 251 22.47 -10.71 5.94
CA LYS A 251 21.14 -10.15 6.23
C LYS A 251 20.00 -11.03 5.71
N ASN A 252 20.31 -12.05 4.90
CA ASN A 252 19.30 -13.00 4.50
C ASN A 252 19.01 -13.97 5.66
N GLY A 253 17.74 -14.39 5.77
CA GLY A 253 17.29 -15.23 6.86
C GLY A 253 17.03 -14.47 8.16
N LYS A 254 16.18 -15.04 9.02
CA LYS A 254 15.87 -14.58 10.38
C LYS A 254 15.88 -15.74 11.36
N LEU A 255 15.20 -16.81 10.99
CA LEU A 255 15.06 -18.02 11.77
C LEU A 255 16.41 -18.73 11.93
N MET A 256 17.20 -18.83 10.86
CA MET A 256 18.53 -19.46 10.94
C MET A 256 19.44 -18.79 11.97
N TRP A 257 19.34 -17.46 12.12
CA TRP A 257 20.15 -16.70 13.08
C TRP A 257 19.69 -16.92 14.52
N LEU A 258 18.38 -17.10 14.73
CA LEU A 258 17.83 -17.46 16.02
C LEU A 258 18.35 -18.83 16.47
N TYR A 259 18.28 -19.82 15.58
CA TYR A 259 18.80 -21.17 15.83
C TYR A 259 20.31 -21.17 16.08
N LEU A 260 21.11 -20.47 15.27
CA LEU A 260 22.56 -20.35 15.51
C LEU A 260 22.88 -19.77 16.89
N LYS A 261 22.13 -18.75 17.33
CA LYS A 261 22.29 -18.18 18.66
C LYS A 261 21.91 -19.19 19.75
N TYR A 262 20.83 -19.93 19.54
CA TYR A 262 20.37 -20.98 20.44
C TYR A 262 21.40 -22.12 20.54
N TRP A 263 21.95 -22.61 19.44
CA TRP A 263 22.95 -23.68 19.44
C TRP A 263 24.25 -23.28 20.13
N ARG A 264 24.71 -22.03 19.97
CA ARG A 264 25.87 -21.51 20.73
C ARG A 264 25.63 -21.50 22.24
N LEU A 265 24.41 -21.15 22.66
CA LEU A 265 24.01 -21.23 24.06
C LEU A 265 23.97 -22.69 24.54
N GLN A 266 23.44 -23.60 23.73
CA GLN A 266 23.43 -25.03 24.04
C GLN A 266 24.83 -25.62 24.18
N VAL A 267 25.78 -25.25 23.31
CA VAL A 267 27.19 -25.65 23.46
C VAL A 267 27.75 -25.20 24.81
N THR A 268 27.46 -23.95 25.21
CA THR A 268 27.91 -23.43 26.50
C THR A 268 27.28 -24.20 27.67
N LEU A 269 25.97 -24.46 27.60
CA LEU A 269 25.23 -25.22 28.59
C LEU A 269 25.78 -26.64 28.73
N GLN A 270 25.92 -27.35 27.61
CA GLN A 270 26.41 -28.74 27.56
C GLN A 270 27.83 -28.87 28.09
N LYS A 271 28.72 -27.90 27.84
CA LYS A 271 30.06 -27.89 28.49
C LYS A 271 29.95 -27.93 30.01
N HIS A 272 29.07 -27.10 30.57
CA HIS A 272 28.85 -27.04 32.02
C HIS A 272 28.20 -28.31 32.55
N THR A 273 27.16 -28.83 31.88
CA THR A 273 26.52 -30.11 32.25
C THR A 273 27.50 -31.27 32.23
N ARG A 274 28.32 -31.40 31.17
CA ARG A 274 29.35 -32.45 31.05
C ARG A 274 30.41 -32.33 32.14
N ALA A 275 30.81 -31.12 32.50
CA ALA A 275 31.75 -30.90 33.61
C ALA A 275 31.14 -31.30 34.96
N GLU A 276 29.87 -30.97 35.21
CA GLU A 276 29.15 -31.40 36.41
C GLU A 276 28.98 -32.92 36.51
N ASP A 277 28.63 -33.58 35.40
CA ASP A 277 28.45 -35.03 35.37
C ASP A 277 29.75 -35.78 35.66
N ARG A 278 30.89 -35.26 35.18
CA ARG A 278 32.21 -35.79 35.53
C ARG A 278 32.52 -35.64 37.01
N LEU A 279 32.18 -34.49 37.61
CA LEU A 279 32.37 -34.28 39.04
C LEU A 279 31.52 -35.26 39.86
N LYS A 280 30.24 -35.42 39.50
CA LYS A 280 29.33 -36.38 40.14
C LYS A 280 29.82 -37.82 39.99
N GLY A 281 30.33 -38.20 38.83
CA GLY A 281 30.91 -39.53 38.58
C GLY A 281 32.27 -39.78 39.26
N SER A 282 32.97 -38.72 39.68
CA SER A 282 34.26 -38.82 40.39
C SER A 282 34.15 -38.86 41.92
N LEU A 283 32.96 -38.57 42.46
CA LEU A 283 32.67 -38.71 43.89
C LEU A 283 32.33 -40.19 44.18
N PRO A 284 33.04 -40.86 45.11
CA PRO A 284 32.65 -42.19 45.53
C PRO A 284 31.24 -42.14 46.13
N ASP A 285 30.39 -43.10 45.74
CA ASP A 285 29.07 -43.32 46.32
C ASP A 285 29.27 -43.62 47.82
N VAL A 286 29.14 -42.60 48.67
CA VAL A 286 29.19 -42.78 50.13
C VAL A 286 27.88 -43.42 50.55
N LYS A 287 27.86 -44.76 50.49
CA LYS A 287 26.90 -45.61 51.20
C LYS A 287 27.38 -45.90 52.60
#